data_AF-A6FI19-F1
#
_entry.id   AF-A6FI19-F1
#
_cell.length_a   1.000
_cell.length_b   1.000
_cell.length_c   1.000
_cell.angle_alpha   90.00
_cell.angle_beta   90.00
_cell.angle_gamma   90.00
#
_symmetry.space_group_name_H-M   'P 1'
#
loop_
_entity.id
_entity.type
_entity.pdbx_description
1 polymer ?
#
loop_
_entity_poly.entity_id
_entity_poly.type
_entity_poly.pdbx_seq_one_letter_code
_entity_poly.pdbx_strand_id
1 'polypeptide(L)'
;MKNINRYSILAIVGGGLLALMININSQLALETSAINASWIAHSLGSLLAFVLYHVVKKAVGSPLSAMKGNIPKLYYLGGVPGAFTVILASVTVNSVIGLSGTLALGLIGQLVCSIFCETLGIFGLEKRTFTLIELLPISLVVFGSILIISLRY
;
A
#
# COMPACT_ATOMS: atom_id res chain seq x y z
N MET A 1 17.70 -16.84 -6.65
CA MET A 1 17.83 -15.53 -7.34
C MET A 1 17.13 -15.46 -8.72
N LYS A 2 16.67 -16.56 -9.33
CA LYS A 2 16.07 -16.55 -10.69
C LYS A 2 14.61 -16.02 -10.78
N ASN A 3 13.90 -15.91 -9.66
CA ASN A 3 12.49 -15.47 -9.61
C ASN A 3 12.29 -13.97 -9.34
N ILE A 4 13.36 -13.20 -9.12
CA ILE A 4 13.29 -11.77 -8.80
C ILE A 4 12.80 -10.95 -10.01
N ASN A 5 13.02 -11.38 -11.24
CA ASN A 5 12.87 -10.52 -12.42
C ASN A 5 11.43 -9.99 -12.66
N ARG A 6 10.41 -10.86 -12.83
CA ARG A 6 9.05 -10.38 -13.15
C ARG A 6 8.31 -9.77 -11.97
N TYR A 7 8.47 -10.33 -10.77
CA TYR A 7 7.73 -9.88 -9.60
C TYR A 7 8.28 -8.56 -9.06
N SER A 8 9.60 -8.33 -9.16
CA SER A 8 10.17 -7.03 -8.81
C SER A 8 9.72 -5.93 -9.75
N ILE A 9 9.62 -6.19 -11.06
CA ILE A 9 9.05 -5.21 -12.01
C ILE A 9 7.61 -4.86 -11.63
N LEU A 10 6.77 -5.87 -11.33
CA LEU A 10 5.39 -5.64 -10.89
C LEU A 10 5.33 -4.83 -9.58
N ALA A 11 6.23 -5.10 -8.62
CA ALA A 11 6.29 -4.34 -7.37
C ALA A 11 6.72 -2.88 -7.61
N ILE A 12 7.70 -2.64 -8.48
CA ILE A 12 8.13 -1.28 -8.86
C ILE A 12 7.00 -0.52 -9.54
N VAL A 13 6.32 -1.14 -10.51
CA VAL A 13 5.16 -0.54 -11.19
C VAL A 13 4.04 -0.26 -10.19
N GLY A 14 3.77 -1.20 -9.27
CA GLY A 14 2.79 -1.01 -8.19
C GLY A 14 3.13 0.17 -7.29
N GLY A 15 4.40 0.33 -6.91
CA GLY A 15 4.86 1.49 -6.15
C GLY A 15 4.70 2.81 -6.91
N GLY A 16 4.99 2.82 -8.22
CA GLY A 16 4.76 3.99 -9.07
C GLY A 16 3.28 4.37 -9.19
N LEU A 17 2.41 3.37 -9.39
CA LEU A 17 0.96 3.57 -9.41
C LEU A 17 0.42 4.06 -8.07
N LEU A 18 0.96 3.55 -6.95
CA LEU A 18 0.61 4.03 -5.61
C LEU A 18 0.97 5.50 -5.44
N ALA A 19 2.16 5.92 -5.86
CA ALA A 19 2.59 7.32 -5.79
C ALA A 19 1.71 8.22 -6.66
N LEU A 20 1.37 7.78 -7.89
CA LEU A 20 0.47 8.50 -8.78
C LEU A 20 -0.94 8.66 -8.17
N MET A 21 -1.49 7.57 -7.63
CA MET A 21 -2.78 7.56 -6.95
C MET A 21 -2.78 8.53 -5.77
N ILE A 22 -1.75 8.50 -4.92
CA ILE A 22 -1.60 9.43 -3.79
C ILE A 22 -1.61 10.88 -4.30
N ASN A 23 -0.82 11.20 -5.34
CA ASN A 23 -0.79 12.56 -5.88
C ASN A 23 -2.15 13.01 -6.42
N ILE A 24 -2.79 12.21 -7.27
CA ILE A 24 -4.11 12.55 -7.86
C ILE A 24 -5.16 12.76 -6.76
N ASN A 25 -5.21 11.86 -5.78
CA ASN A 25 -6.16 11.98 -4.67
C ASN A 25 -5.88 13.22 -3.81
N SER A 26 -4.61 13.58 -3.62
CA SER A 26 -4.22 14.78 -2.89
C SER A 26 -4.64 16.05 -3.60
N GLN A 27 -4.51 16.11 -4.94
CA GLN A 27 -5.01 17.23 -5.75
C GLN A 27 -6.54 17.36 -5.64
N LEU A 28 -7.26 16.24 -5.74
CA LEU A 28 -8.71 16.24 -5.54
C LEU A 28 -9.09 16.70 -4.12
N ALA A 29 -8.29 16.37 -3.11
CA ALA A 29 -8.50 16.80 -1.74
C ALA A 29 -8.28 18.30 -1.52
N LEU A 30 -7.45 18.98 -2.33
CA LEU A 30 -7.29 20.45 -2.28
C LEU A 30 -8.58 21.15 -2.73
N GLU A 31 -9.21 20.63 -3.79
CA GLU A 31 -10.43 21.19 -4.36
C GLU A 31 -11.69 20.81 -3.59
N THR A 32 -11.62 19.77 -2.76
CA THR A 32 -12.79 19.23 -2.03
C THR A 32 -12.47 18.96 -0.55
N SER A 33 -12.13 17.72 -0.19
CA SER A 33 -11.59 17.33 1.11
C SER A 33 -10.93 15.96 1.02
N ALA A 34 -10.09 15.63 2.00
CA ALA A 34 -9.44 14.31 2.08
C ALA A 34 -10.43 13.14 2.18
N ILE A 35 -11.57 13.35 2.87
CA ILE A 35 -12.65 12.36 2.98
C ILE A 35 -13.31 12.16 1.60
N ASN A 36 -13.60 13.25 0.89
CA ASN A 36 -14.24 13.19 -0.42
C ASN A 36 -13.32 12.50 -1.46
N ALA A 37 -12.02 12.83 -1.44
CA ALA A 37 -11.03 12.18 -2.28
C ALA A 37 -10.94 10.67 -2.02
N SER A 38 -10.95 10.25 -0.75
CA SER A 38 -10.93 8.84 -0.37
C SER A 38 -12.20 8.10 -0.80
N TRP A 39 -13.37 8.73 -0.64
CA TRP A 39 -14.64 8.19 -1.09
C TRP A 39 -14.65 7.98 -2.61
N ILE A 40 -14.32 9.00 -3.40
CA ILE A 40 -14.29 8.92 -4.87
C ILE A 40 -13.28 7.84 -5.32
N ALA A 41 -12.07 7.84 -4.76
CA ALA A 41 -11.04 6.87 -5.12
C ALA A 41 -11.48 5.42 -4.87
N HIS A 42 -12.08 5.15 -3.70
CA HIS A 42 -12.54 3.80 -3.37
C HIS A 42 -13.80 3.39 -4.12
N SER A 43 -14.73 4.31 -4.38
CA SER A 43 -15.92 4.02 -5.19
C SER A 43 -15.56 3.68 -6.63
N LEU A 44 -14.72 4.50 -7.27
CA LEU A 44 -14.28 4.26 -8.65
C LEU A 44 -13.37 3.03 -8.74
N GLY A 45 -12.44 2.87 -7.78
CA GLY A 45 -11.57 1.70 -7.69
C GLY A 45 -12.37 0.41 -7.51
N SER A 46 -13.43 0.41 -6.69
CA SER A 46 -14.32 -0.73 -6.49
C SER A 46 -15.09 -1.07 -7.77
N LEU A 47 -15.60 -0.06 -8.48
CA LEU A 47 -16.27 -0.26 -9.77
C LEU A 47 -15.32 -0.87 -10.80
N LEU A 48 -14.10 -0.33 -10.91
CA LEU A 48 -13.07 -0.86 -11.81
C LEU A 48 -12.69 -2.31 -11.45
N ALA A 49 -12.46 -2.59 -10.16
CA ALA A 49 -12.15 -3.94 -9.68
C ALA A 49 -13.29 -4.93 -9.98
N PHE A 50 -14.55 -4.49 -9.84
CA PHE A 50 -15.73 -5.29 -10.18
C PHE A 50 -15.77 -5.63 -11.68
N VAL A 51 -15.51 -4.65 -12.56
CA VAL A 51 -15.45 -4.87 -14.01
C VAL A 51 -14.30 -5.82 -14.36
N LEU A 52 -13.09 -5.56 -13.83
CA LEU A 52 -11.91 -6.40 -14.06
C LEU A 52 -12.15 -7.84 -13.61
N TYR A 53 -12.78 -8.05 -12.46
CA TYR A 53 -13.15 -9.38 -11.98
C TYR A 53 -13.99 -10.14 -13.02
N HIS A 54 -15.03 -9.51 -13.58
CA HIS A 54 -15.90 -10.15 -14.57
C HIS A 54 -15.20 -10.40 -15.90
N VAL A 55 -14.35 -9.47 -16.35
CA VAL A 55 -13.57 -9.61 -17.58
C VAL A 55 -12.57 -10.78 -17.46
N VAL A 56 -11.80 -10.81 -16.38
CA VAL A 56 -10.79 -11.86 -16.15
C VAL A 56 -11.46 -13.22 -15.95
N LYS A 57 -12.55 -13.29 -15.18
CA LYS A 57 -13.34 -14.53 -14.98
C LYS A 57 -13.87 -15.09 -16.30
N LYS A 58 -14.25 -14.23 -17.25
CA LYS A 58 -14.67 -14.67 -18.59
C LYS A 58 -13.49 -15.13 -19.44
N ALA A 59 -12.36 -14.42 -19.39
CA ALA A 59 -11.21 -14.67 -20.26
C ALA A 59 -10.39 -15.91 -19.87
N VAL A 60 -10.19 -16.14 -18.58
CA VAL A 60 -9.31 -17.22 -18.05
C VAL A 60 -10.12 -18.36 -17.40
N GLY A 61 -11.45 -18.27 -17.45
CA GLY A 61 -12.35 -19.10 -16.64
C GLY A 61 -12.41 -18.64 -15.20
N SER A 62 -13.21 -19.31 -14.37
CA SER A 62 -13.24 -18.99 -12.95
C SER A 62 -11.88 -19.32 -12.32
N PRO A 63 -11.18 -18.36 -11.68
CA PRO A 63 -10.02 -18.67 -10.84
C PRO A 63 -10.52 -19.27 -9.53
N LEU A 64 -11.28 -20.35 -9.61
CA LEU A 64 -11.74 -21.14 -8.49
C LEU A 64 -10.64 -22.17 -8.22
N SER A 65 -9.53 -21.74 -7.64
CA SER A 65 -8.96 -22.61 -6.60
C SER A 65 -10.08 -22.73 -5.59
N ALA A 66 -10.68 -23.92 -5.48
CA ALA A 66 -11.79 -24.18 -4.57
C ALA A 66 -11.43 -23.54 -3.22
N MET A 67 -12.22 -22.57 -2.76
CA MET A 67 -12.05 -21.94 -1.44
C MET A 67 -12.16 -23.06 -0.41
N LYS A 68 -11.03 -23.65 -0.02
CA LYS A 68 -10.98 -24.71 0.96
C LYS A 68 -11.06 -24.06 2.33
N GLY A 69 -12.25 -24.08 2.93
CA GLY A 69 -12.48 -23.65 4.29
C GLY A 69 -13.07 -22.25 4.44
N ASN A 70 -13.33 -21.87 5.69
CA ASN A 70 -13.95 -20.60 6.05
C ASN A 70 -12.88 -19.49 6.04
N ILE A 71 -12.93 -18.59 5.06
CA ILE A 71 -11.98 -17.46 4.97
C ILE A 71 -12.27 -16.48 6.11
N PRO A 72 -11.27 -16.05 6.90
CA PRO A 72 -11.45 -15.06 7.95
C PRO A 72 -12.13 -13.78 7.42
N LYS A 73 -13.27 -13.40 8.03
CA LYS A 73 -14.04 -12.21 7.62
C LYS A 73 -13.21 -10.92 7.67
N LEU A 74 -12.18 -10.88 8.52
CA LEU A 74 -11.24 -9.77 8.65
C LEU A 74 -10.53 -9.43 7.33
N TYR A 75 -10.26 -10.41 6.46
CA TYR A 75 -9.58 -10.16 5.18
C TYR A 75 -10.41 -9.34 4.19
N TYR A 76 -11.73 -9.30 4.35
CA TYR A 76 -12.60 -8.44 3.55
C TYR A 76 -12.56 -6.97 3.99
N LEU A 77 -11.95 -6.67 5.14
CA LEU A 77 -11.83 -5.31 5.66
C LEU A 77 -10.59 -4.56 5.15
N GLY A 78 -9.86 -5.10 4.17
CA GLY A 78 -8.65 -4.48 3.61
C GLY A 78 -8.88 -3.08 3.00
N GLY A 79 -10.11 -2.78 2.55
CA GLY A 79 -10.48 -1.44 2.09
C GLY A 79 -10.49 -0.37 3.18
N VAL A 80 -10.66 -0.75 4.45
CA VAL A 80 -10.68 0.18 5.59
C VAL A 80 -9.32 0.88 5.79
N PRO A 81 -8.19 0.17 5.97
CA PRO A 81 -6.88 0.83 6.02
C PRO A 81 -6.52 1.52 4.70
N GLY A 82 -7.02 1.05 3.55
CA GLY A 82 -6.88 1.75 2.27
C GLY A 82 -7.51 3.15 2.29
N ALA A 83 -8.74 3.25 2.80
CA ALA A 83 -9.46 4.52 2.92
C ALA A 83 -8.73 5.51 3.83
N PHE A 84 -8.26 5.04 5.00
CA PHE A 84 -7.45 5.87 5.90
C PHE A 84 -6.13 6.28 5.27
N THR A 85 -5.47 5.39 4.51
CA THR A 85 -4.22 5.71 3.82
C THR A 85 -4.41 6.85 2.83
N VAL A 86 -5.49 6.86 2.04
CA VAL A 86 -5.78 7.97 1.13
C VAL A 86 -6.04 9.27 1.88
N ILE A 87 -6.82 9.23 2.97
CA ILE A 87 -7.11 10.43 3.78
C ILE A 87 -5.82 11.01 4.35
N LEU A 88 -5.03 10.20 5.06
CA LEU A 88 -3.80 10.63 5.72
C LEU A 88 -2.73 11.07 4.71
N ALA A 89 -2.59 10.35 3.60
CA ALA A 89 -1.68 10.74 2.52
C ALA A 89 -2.10 12.09 1.94
N SER A 90 -3.38 12.31 1.65
CA SER A 90 -3.86 13.58 1.09
C SER A 90 -3.60 14.77 2.01
N VAL A 91 -3.85 14.60 3.32
CA VAL A 91 -3.56 15.65 4.33
C VAL A 91 -2.06 15.95 4.39
N THR A 92 -1.20 14.92 4.39
CA THR A 92 0.25 15.11 4.51
C THR A 92 0.87 15.66 3.23
N VAL A 93 0.43 15.23 2.04
CA VAL A 93 0.89 15.78 0.76
C VAL A 93 0.56 17.26 0.64
N ASN A 94 -0.61 17.68 1.12
CA ASN A 94 -1.06 19.07 1.10
C ASN A 94 -0.54 19.91 2.29
N SER A 95 0.40 19.36 3.06
CA SER A 95 1.09 20.06 4.13
C SER A 95 2.52 20.44 3.71
N VAL A 96 3.29 21.01 4.63
CA VAL A 96 4.72 21.27 4.44
C VAL A 96 5.53 20.01 4.07
N ILE A 97 5.01 18.79 4.31
CA ILE A 97 5.67 17.50 4.00
C ILE A 97 5.79 17.26 2.49
N GLY A 98 4.74 17.62 1.74
CA GLY A 98 4.68 17.39 0.30
C GLY A 98 4.77 15.91 -0.11
N LEU A 99 4.64 15.63 -1.41
CA LEU A 99 4.57 14.26 -1.94
C LEU A 99 5.74 13.35 -1.53
N SER A 100 6.99 13.74 -1.82
CA SER A 100 8.16 12.91 -1.53
C SER A 100 8.33 12.62 -0.04
N GLY A 101 8.02 13.59 0.84
CA GLY A 101 8.08 13.38 2.29
C GLY A 101 7.00 12.43 2.79
N THR A 102 5.77 12.55 2.26
CA THR A 102 4.67 11.64 2.58
C THR A 102 5.00 10.20 2.16
N LEU A 103 5.57 10.02 0.97
CA LEU A 103 5.96 8.68 0.50
C LEU A 103 7.09 8.09 1.33
N ALA A 104 8.10 8.89 1.69
CA ALA A 104 9.22 8.46 2.52
C ALA A 104 8.77 8.05 3.93
N LEU A 105 7.98 8.90 4.61
CA LEU A 105 7.41 8.57 5.93
C LEU A 105 6.42 7.40 5.85
N GLY A 106 5.63 7.34 4.78
CA GLY A 106 4.71 6.24 4.52
C GLY A 106 5.44 4.90 4.39
N LEU A 107 6.57 4.87 3.70
CA LEU A 107 7.41 3.66 3.56
C LEU A 107 7.96 3.20 4.91
N ILE A 108 8.41 4.13 5.78
CA ILE A 108 8.82 3.79 7.16
C ILE A 108 7.66 3.14 7.92
N GLY A 109 6.46 3.75 7.88
CA GLY A 109 5.28 3.22 8.54
C GLY A 109 4.88 1.83 8.03
N GLN A 110 4.97 1.60 6.72
CA GLN A 110 4.73 0.29 6.09
C GLN A 110 5.71 -0.76 6.60
N LEU A 111 7.00 -0.44 6.69
CA LEU A 111 8.03 -1.36 7.18
C LEU A 111 7.83 -1.72 8.65
N VAL A 112 7.56 -0.73 9.50
CA VAL A 112 7.28 -0.96 10.93
C VAL A 112 6.05 -1.84 11.10
N CYS A 113 4.98 -1.57 10.36
CA CYS A 113 3.76 -2.38 10.38
C CYS A 113 4.03 -3.82 9.91
N SER A 114 4.83 -4.01 8.85
CA SER A 114 5.22 -5.35 8.37
C SER A 114 5.93 -6.15 9.45
N ILE A 115 6.96 -5.56 10.09
CA ILE A 115 7.71 -6.21 11.17
C ILE A 115 6.79 -6.58 12.33
N PHE A 116 5.90 -5.67 12.73
CA PHE A 116 4.96 -5.92 13.81
C PHE A 116 4.01 -7.09 13.47
N CYS A 117 3.47 -7.10 12.25
CA CYS A 117 2.56 -8.15 11.81
C CYS A 117 3.26 -9.52 11.70
N GLU A 118 4.47 -9.57 11.16
CA GLU A 118 5.29 -10.78 11.04
C GLU A 118 5.74 -11.29 12.42
N THR A 119 6.10 -10.41 13.35
CA THR A 119 6.55 -10.79 14.69
C THR A 119 5.41 -11.36 15.53
N LEU A 120 4.20 -10.86 15.35
CA LEU A 120 3.01 -11.35 16.04
C LEU A 120 2.33 -12.53 15.32
N GLY A 121 2.69 -12.82 14.07
CA GLY A 121 2.03 -13.84 13.26
C GLY A 121 0.55 -13.54 12.98
N ILE A 122 0.19 -12.26 12.90
CA ILE A 122 -1.20 -11.82 12.66
C ILE A 122 -1.50 -11.79 11.16
N PHE A 123 -2.79 -11.76 10.81
CA PHE A 123 -3.28 -11.81 9.43
C PHE A 123 -2.88 -13.05 8.63
N GLY A 124 -2.51 -14.15 9.31
CA GLY A 124 -2.10 -15.40 8.65
C GLY A 124 -0.66 -15.38 8.13
N LEU A 125 0.14 -14.41 8.58
CA LEU A 125 1.59 -14.39 8.33
C LEU A 125 2.29 -15.43 9.20
N GLU A 126 3.34 -16.03 8.65
CA GLU A 126 4.23 -16.88 9.44
C GLU A 126 4.95 -16.03 10.50
N LYS A 127 4.90 -16.49 11.75
CA LYS A 127 5.56 -15.79 12.85
C LYS A 127 7.06 -15.82 12.63
N ARG A 128 7.68 -14.65 12.50
CA ARG A 128 9.11 -14.51 12.22
C ARG A 128 9.82 -13.74 13.32
N THR A 129 11.01 -14.20 13.68
CA THR A 129 11.95 -13.44 14.51
C THR A 129 13.00 -12.82 13.62
N PHE A 130 13.25 -11.52 13.79
CA PHE A 130 14.24 -10.79 13.01
C PHE A 130 15.60 -10.81 13.71
N THR A 131 16.65 -11.14 12.97
CA THR A 131 18.03 -10.94 13.41
C THR A 131 18.48 -9.51 13.13
N LEU A 132 19.51 -9.02 13.85
CA LEU A 132 20.05 -7.66 13.64
C LEU A 132 20.53 -7.42 12.21
N ILE A 133 21.05 -8.45 11.54
CA ILE A 133 21.53 -8.36 10.15
C ILE A 133 20.34 -8.19 9.19
N GLU A 134 19.21 -8.83 9.45
CA GLU A 134 17.99 -8.68 8.64
C GLU A 134 17.33 -7.31 8.81
N LEU A 135 17.60 -6.62 9.92
CA LEU A 135 17.15 -5.24 10.14
C LEU A 135 18.01 -4.21 9.40
N LEU A 136 19.23 -4.54 8.99
CA LEU A 136 20.15 -3.60 8.33
C LEU A 136 19.56 -2.98 7.04
N PRO A 137 18.98 -3.74 6.09
CA PRO A 137 18.35 -3.15 4.91
C PRO A 137 17.19 -2.21 5.25
N ILE A 138 16.42 -2.54 6.30
CA ILE A 138 15.30 -1.72 6.78
C ILE A 138 15.84 -0.41 7.33
N SER A 139 16.90 -0.46 8.14
CA SER A 139 17.58 0.73 8.67
C SER A 139 18.11 1.63 7.55
N LEU A 140 18.65 1.07 6.46
CA LEU A 140 19.09 1.84 5.30
C LEU A 140 17.93 2.54 4.59
N VAL A 141 16.78 1.88 4.45
CA VAL A 141 15.57 2.50 3.87
C VAL A 141 15.05 3.63 4.76
N VAL A 142 15.01 3.42 6.08
CA VAL A 142 14.63 4.47 7.05
C VAL A 142 15.60 5.64 6.97
N PHE A 143 16.90 5.39 6.96
CA PHE A 143 17.92 6.42 6.88
C PHE A 143 17.82 7.23 5.58
N GLY A 144 17.69 6.55 4.43
CA GLY A 144 17.49 7.22 3.13
C GLY A 144 16.21 8.05 3.10
N SER A 145 15.13 7.54 3.71
CA SER A 145 13.86 8.26 3.84
C SER A 145 14.01 9.53 4.66
N ILE A 146 14.74 9.49 5.79
CA ILE A 146 15.06 10.66 6.61
C ILE A 146 15.87 11.68 5.80
N LEU A 147 16.90 11.25 5.05
CA LEU A 147 17.69 12.16 4.22
C LEU A 147 16.85 12.87 3.15
N ILE A 148 15.93 12.16 2.48
CA ILE A 148 15.01 12.77 1.50
C ILE A 148 14.19 13.89 2.14
N ILE A 149 13.75 13.68 3.38
CA ILE A 149 12.96 14.65 4.13
C ILE A 149 13.85 15.83 4.56
N SER A 150 15.00 15.57 5.18
CA SER A 150 15.91 16.59 5.70
C SER A 150 16.54 17.48 4.63
N LEU A 151 16.69 17.00 3.40
CA LEU A 151 17.21 17.82 2.29
C LEU A 151 16.14 18.70 1.64
N ARG A 152 14.87 18.48 1.97
CA ARG A 152 13.73 19.23 1.42
C ARG A 152 13.31 20.41 2.30
N TYR A 153 13.75 20.43 3.56
CA TYR A 153 13.56 21.48 4.55
C TYR A 153 14.89 22.19 4.84
#